data_AF-A0A7X9G8K9-F1
#
_entry.id   AF-A0A7X9G8K9-F1
#
_cell.length_a   1.000
_cell.length_b   1.000
_cell.length_c   1.000
_cell.angle_alpha   90.00
_cell.angle_beta   90.00
_cell.angle_gamma   90.00
#
_symmetry.space_group_name_H-M   'P 1'
#
loop_
_entity.id
_entity.type
_entity.pdbx_description
1 polymer ?
#
loop_
_entity_poly.entity_id
_entity_poly.type
_entity_poly.pdbx_seq_one_letter_code
_entity_poly.pdbx_strand_id
1 'polypeptide(L)'
;YDTGHFHPRESIADKISAVCCQQGRILLHISRGVHWDSDHVPLLDDALLDLARESVRNDNGHNLYFTLDFFDASINRIAAWVVGARNWQKALLIALLEPAADLAKAEAAGDFTSCLVGLEAQRSLPWGAVWNYYCASRGVPSDEAVLEPIRHYERDVLSRRA
;
A
#
# COMPACT_ATOMS: atom_id res chain seq x y z
N TYR A 1 -7.11 -12.39 4.78
CA TYR A 1 -8.00 -11.23 4.95
C TYR A 1 -8.03 -10.48 3.65
N ASP A 2 -9.22 -10.15 3.16
CA ASP A 2 -9.40 -9.22 2.05
C ASP A 2 -9.83 -7.86 2.60
N THR A 3 -9.23 -6.78 2.13
CA THR A 3 -9.53 -5.42 2.60
C THR A 3 -10.94 -4.91 2.23
N GLY A 4 -11.62 -5.50 1.25
CA GLY A 4 -12.96 -5.14 0.81
C GLY A 4 -14.10 -5.90 1.53
N HIS A 5 -13.77 -7.01 2.21
CA HIS A 5 -14.75 -7.99 2.70
C HIS A 5 -15.33 -7.72 4.11
N PHE A 6 -15.09 -6.53 4.67
CA PHE A 6 -15.39 -6.24 6.07
C PHE A 6 -16.40 -5.10 6.22
N HIS A 7 -16.91 -4.91 7.44
CA HIS A 7 -17.95 -3.92 7.70
C HIS A 7 -17.46 -2.50 7.40
N PRO A 8 -18.37 -1.55 7.16
CA PRO A 8 -18.00 -0.14 7.03
C PRO A 8 -17.17 0.33 8.23
N ARG A 9 -16.01 0.95 7.96
CA ARG A 9 -15.00 1.41 8.94
C ARG A 9 -14.23 0.31 9.67
N GLU A 10 -14.42 -0.95 9.32
CA GLU A 10 -13.62 -2.04 9.89
C GLU A 10 -12.23 -2.05 9.26
N SER A 11 -11.19 -1.95 10.09
CA SER A 11 -9.79 -1.92 9.66
C SER A 11 -9.17 -3.32 9.66
N ILE A 12 -8.46 -3.68 8.60
CA ILE A 12 -7.65 -4.90 8.54
C ILE A 12 -6.30 -4.71 9.22
N ALA A 13 -5.74 -3.50 9.20
CA ALA A 13 -4.49 -3.18 9.87
C ALA A 13 -4.56 -3.57 11.36
N ASP A 14 -5.65 -3.19 12.03
CA ASP A 14 -5.92 -3.47 13.45
C ASP A 14 -5.97 -4.97 13.79
N LYS A 15 -6.21 -5.82 12.78
CA LYS A 15 -6.32 -7.28 12.96
C LYS A 15 -4.97 -7.98 12.87
N ILE A 16 -3.98 -7.38 12.20
CA ILE A 16 -2.71 -8.03 11.88
C ILE A 16 -1.98 -8.47 13.14
N SER A 17 -1.75 -7.55 14.08
CA SER A 17 -1.00 -7.82 15.31
C SER A 17 -1.67 -8.92 16.16
N ALA A 18 -3.00 -8.84 16.32
CA ALA A 18 -3.77 -9.84 17.07
C ALA A 18 -3.70 -11.24 16.43
N VAL A 19 -3.83 -11.33 15.11
CA VAL A 19 -3.81 -12.63 14.40
C VAL A 19 -2.40 -13.21 14.36
N CYS A 20 -1.38 -12.39 14.20
CA CYS A 20 0.02 -12.83 14.24
C CYS A 20 0.34 -13.55 15.55
N CYS A 21 -0.18 -13.07 16.68
CA CYS A 21 -0.02 -13.72 17.99
C CYS A 21 -0.66 -15.11 18.08
N GLN A 22 -1.65 -15.45 17.25
CA GLN A 22 -2.42 -16.70 17.34
C GLN A 22 -2.07 -17.71 16.25
N GLN A 23 -2.05 -17.27 15.00
CA GLN A 23 -1.99 -18.15 13.82
C GLN A 23 -0.61 -18.13 13.16
N GLY A 24 0.21 -17.14 13.50
CA GLY A 24 1.58 -17.02 13.02
C GLY A 24 1.73 -16.69 11.55
N ARG A 25 0.71 -16.85 10.67
CA ARG A 25 0.77 -16.52 9.23
C ARG A 25 -0.54 -15.91 8.72
N ILE A 26 -0.44 -14.96 7.81
CA ILE A 26 -1.58 -14.26 7.23
C ILE A 26 -1.39 -14.10 5.72
N LEU A 27 -2.41 -14.47 4.94
CA LEU A 27 -2.55 -14.04 3.54
C LEU A 27 -3.46 -12.81 3.49
N LEU A 28 -2.99 -11.74 2.87
CA LEU A 28 -3.66 -10.45 2.71
C LEU A 28 -3.97 -10.21 1.23
N HIS A 29 -5.24 -10.17 0.90
CA HIS A 29 -5.75 -9.70 -0.38
C HIS A 29 -6.00 -8.19 -0.28
N ILE A 30 -5.35 -7.43 -1.15
CA ILE A 30 -5.35 -5.97 -1.11
C ILE A 30 -6.18 -5.47 -2.29
N SER A 31 -7.30 -4.85 -1.93
CA SER A 31 -8.38 -4.33 -2.74
C SER A 31 -8.79 -2.94 -2.23
N ARG A 32 -9.74 -2.27 -2.88
CA ARG A 32 -10.37 -1.06 -2.34
C ARG A 32 -11.89 -1.17 -2.41
N GLY A 33 -12.51 -1.42 -1.26
CA GLY A 33 -13.97 -1.40 -1.12
C GLY A 33 -14.53 0.02 -1.25
N VAL A 34 -15.55 0.20 -2.08
CA VAL A 34 -16.28 1.46 -2.25
C VAL A 34 -17.74 1.20 -1.91
N HIS A 35 -18.09 1.40 -0.63
CA HIS A 35 -19.38 1.10 0.00
C HIS A 35 -19.76 -0.39 0.10
N TRP A 36 -19.24 -1.22 -0.79
CA TRP A 36 -19.33 -2.67 -0.78
C TRP A 36 -17.99 -3.25 -1.25
N ASP A 37 -17.90 -4.58 -1.27
CA ASP A 37 -16.75 -5.32 -1.78
C ASP A 37 -16.64 -5.19 -3.31
N SER A 38 -16.21 -4.02 -3.75
CA SER A 38 -16.35 -3.53 -5.12
C SER A 38 -15.08 -3.62 -5.95
N ASP A 39 -14.02 -4.23 -5.41
CA ASP A 39 -12.81 -4.58 -6.14
C ASP A 39 -12.17 -3.42 -6.91
N HIS A 40 -12.19 -2.20 -6.35
CA HIS A 40 -11.52 -1.09 -7.00
C HIS A 40 -10.01 -1.16 -6.81
N VAL A 41 -9.29 -0.54 -7.75
CA VAL A 41 -7.83 -0.41 -7.69
C VAL A 41 -7.40 0.27 -6.38
N PRO A 42 -6.43 -0.30 -5.63
CA PRO A 42 -5.85 0.32 -4.44
C PRO A 42 -5.27 1.71 -4.71
N LEU A 43 -5.60 2.65 -3.82
CA LEU A 43 -5.04 4.00 -3.82
C LEU A 43 -4.01 4.12 -2.70
N LEU A 44 -3.09 5.08 -2.80
CA LEU A 44 -2.22 5.44 -1.68
C LEU A 44 -3.01 6.30 -0.67
N ASP A 45 -3.98 5.67 -0.02
CA ASP A 45 -4.84 6.27 1.01
C ASP A 45 -4.42 5.86 2.42
N ASP A 46 -5.11 6.39 3.43
CA ASP A 46 -4.78 6.11 4.84
C ASP A 46 -4.92 4.62 5.17
N ALA A 47 -5.93 3.93 4.62
CA ALA A 47 -6.14 2.52 4.90
C ALA A 47 -4.99 1.64 4.36
N LEU A 48 -4.49 1.93 3.17
CA LEU A 48 -3.34 1.23 2.60
C LEU A 48 -2.05 1.54 3.38
N LEU A 49 -1.87 2.79 3.81
CA LEU A 49 -0.74 3.20 4.64
C LEU A 49 -0.76 2.51 6.00
N ASP A 50 -1.91 2.43 6.67
CA ASP A 50 -2.06 1.76 7.96
C ASP A 50 -1.79 0.26 7.83
N LEU A 51 -2.29 -0.39 6.76
CA LEU A 51 -1.98 -1.78 6.47
C LEU A 51 -0.48 -2.01 6.29
N ALA A 52 0.21 -1.11 5.57
CA ALA A 52 1.65 -1.19 5.38
C ALA A 52 2.43 -0.94 6.67
N ARG A 53 2.04 0.06 7.48
CA ARG A 53 2.65 0.34 8.79
C ARG A 53 2.59 -0.87 9.70
N GLU A 54 1.41 -1.46 9.86
CA GLU A 54 1.25 -2.66 10.69
C GLU A 54 2.05 -3.83 10.12
N SER A 55 2.09 -3.98 8.79
CA SER A 55 2.89 -5.04 8.14
C SER A 55 4.39 -4.90 8.41
N VAL A 56 4.91 -3.68 8.47
CA VAL A 56 6.34 -3.40 8.69
C VAL A 56 6.70 -3.38 10.18
N ARG A 57 5.90 -2.73 11.02
CA ARG A 57 6.17 -2.52 12.45
C ARG A 57 6.14 -3.81 13.26
N ASN A 58 5.29 -4.77 12.88
CA ASN A 58 5.15 -6.02 13.62
C ASN A 58 6.38 -6.96 13.50
N ASP A 59 7.41 -6.60 12.70
CA ASP A 59 8.63 -7.40 12.42
C ASP A 59 8.35 -8.88 12.07
N ASN A 60 7.12 -9.14 11.60
CA ASN A 60 6.62 -10.47 11.28
C ASN A 60 6.45 -10.64 9.76
N GLY A 61 7.19 -9.86 8.97
CA GLY A 61 7.03 -9.79 7.52
C GLY A 61 7.21 -11.14 6.81
N HIS A 62 7.99 -12.06 7.39
CA HIS A 62 8.19 -13.42 6.86
C HIS A 62 6.92 -14.30 6.91
N ASN A 63 5.91 -13.88 7.65
CA ASN A 63 4.66 -14.57 7.85
C ASN A 63 3.46 -13.86 7.19
N LEU A 64 3.69 -12.69 6.59
CA LEU A 64 2.69 -11.93 5.85
C LEU A 64 2.88 -12.17 4.35
N TYR A 65 1.83 -12.66 3.71
CA TYR A 65 1.78 -12.87 2.26
C TYR A 65 0.82 -11.84 1.67
N PHE A 66 1.27 -11.09 0.68
CA PHE A 66 0.47 -10.03 0.06
C PHE A 66 0.09 -10.41 -1.36
N THR A 67 -1.19 -10.29 -1.67
CA THR A 67 -1.75 -10.42 -3.02
C THR A 67 -2.60 -9.20 -3.32
N LEU A 68 -2.74 -8.89 -4.60
CA LEU A 68 -3.67 -7.86 -5.06
C LEU A 68 -4.95 -8.57 -5.53
N ASP A 69 -6.09 -8.10 -5.05
CA ASP A 69 -7.41 -8.61 -5.44
C ASP A 69 -8.26 -7.40 -5.84
N PHE A 70 -8.42 -7.19 -7.14
CA PHE A 70 -9.25 -6.11 -7.67
C PHE A 70 -9.52 -6.33 -9.16
N PHE A 71 -10.64 -5.82 -9.63
CA PHE A 71 -10.98 -5.80 -11.06
C PHE A 71 -11.72 -4.50 -11.40
N ASP A 72 -11.05 -3.59 -12.10
CA ASP A 72 -11.70 -2.42 -12.67
C ASP A 72 -11.74 -2.57 -14.20
N ALA A 73 -12.91 -2.95 -14.71
CA ALA A 73 -13.15 -3.14 -16.14
C ALA A 73 -13.45 -1.82 -16.89
N SER A 74 -13.56 -0.69 -16.18
CA SER A 74 -13.89 0.61 -16.77
C SER A 74 -12.67 1.37 -17.30
N ILE A 75 -11.46 0.94 -16.93
CA ILE A 75 -10.19 1.57 -17.29
C ILE A 75 -9.25 0.59 -17.99
N ASN A 76 -8.10 1.10 -18.47
CA ASN A 76 -7.04 0.26 -19.01
C ASN A 76 -6.53 -0.72 -17.93
N ARG A 77 -6.70 -2.03 -18.17
CA ARG A 77 -6.36 -3.08 -17.18
C ARG A 77 -4.87 -3.15 -16.84
N ILE A 78 -3.99 -2.74 -17.76
CA ILE A 78 -2.55 -2.65 -17.49
C ILE A 78 -2.29 -1.49 -16.53
N ALA A 79 -2.95 -0.34 -16.76
CA ALA A 79 -2.87 0.79 -15.84
C ALA A 79 -3.40 0.42 -14.44
N ALA A 80 -4.51 -0.32 -14.36
CA ALA A 80 -5.06 -0.81 -13.09
C ALA A 80 -4.01 -1.61 -12.28
N TRP A 81 -3.36 -2.59 -12.90
CA TRP A 81 -2.29 -3.37 -12.25
C TRP A 81 -1.09 -2.52 -11.86
N VAL A 82 -0.59 -1.68 -12.77
CA VAL A 82 0.57 -0.82 -12.52
C VAL A 82 0.31 0.11 -11.35
N VAL A 83 -0.86 0.76 -11.29
CA VAL A 83 -1.22 1.68 -10.22
C VAL A 83 -1.39 0.95 -8.89
N GLY A 84 -2.19 -0.13 -8.85
CA GLY A 84 -2.46 -0.88 -7.62
C GLY A 84 -1.19 -1.46 -7.00
N ALA A 85 -0.35 -2.13 -7.81
CA ALA A 85 0.90 -2.71 -7.33
C ALA A 85 1.90 -1.66 -6.83
N ARG A 86 2.04 -0.54 -7.56
CA ARG A 86 2.95 0.54 -7.18
C ARG A 86 2.46 1.27 -5.93
N ASN A 87 1.16 1.44 -5.74
CA ASN A 87 0.62 2.04 -4.51
C ASN A 87 0.88 1.17 -3.29
N TRP A 88 0.75 -0.16 -3.40
CA TRP A 88 1.14 -1.05 -2.32
C TRP A 88 2.64 -0.98 -1.99
N GLN A 89 3.49 -0.98 -3.02
CA GLN A 89 4.94 -0.82 -2.84
C GLN A 89 5.32 0.53 -2.23
N LYS A 90 4.65 1.62 -2.64
CA LYS A 90 4.84 2.96 -2.06
C LYS A 90 4.42 3.00 -0.59
N ALA A 91 3.30 2.37 -0.23
CA ALA A 91 2.86 2.30 1.16
C ALA A 91 3.87 1.57 2.04
N LEU A 92 4.39 0.42 1.57
CA LEU A 92 5.47 -0.31 2.25
C LEU A 92 6.76 0.53 2.38
N LEU A 93 7.15 1.24 1.32
CA LEU A 93 8.33 2.12 1.35
C LEU A 93 8.17 3.25 2.36
N ILE A 94 6.99 3.89 2.41
CA ILE A 94 6.69 4.94 3.40
C ILE A 94 6.79 4.36 4.81
N ALA A 95 6.19 3.20 5.06
CA ALA A 95 6.26 2.53 6.36
C ALA A 95 7.70 2.15 6.77
N LEU A 96 8.53 1.71 5.82
CA LEU A 96 9.95 1.40 6.06
C LEU A 96 10.81 2.64 6.36
N LEU A 97 10.36 3.83 5.95
CA LEU A 97 11.04 5.10 6.22
C LEU A 97 10.65 5.73 7.56
N GLU A 98 9.62 5.21 8.24
CA GLU A 98 9.19 5.75 9.52
C GLU A 98 10.23 5.51 10.63
N PRO A 99 10.45 6.48 11.54
CA PRO A 99 11.30 6.29 12.72
C PRO A 99 10.53 5.50 13.81
N ALA A 100 10.13 4.27 13.49
CA ALA A 100 9.24 3.46 14.31
C ALA A 100 9.76 3.24 15.74
N ALA A 101 11.08 3.08 15.92
CA ALA A 101 11.69 2.91 17.23
C ALA A 101 11.54 4.15 18.13
N ASP A 102 11.73 5.35 17.58
CA ASP A 102 11.59 6.59 18.32
C ASP A 102 10.12 6.88 18.66
N LEU A 103 9.21 6.60 17.72
CA LEU A 103 7.76 6.71 17.94
C LEU A 103 7.28 5.74 19.03
N ALA A 104 7.72 4.48 18.98
CA ALA A 104 7.38 3.48 20.01
C ALA A 104 7.92 3.87 21.38
N LYS A 105 9.13 4.45 21.45
CA LYS A 105 9.71 4.96 22.69
C LYS A 105 8.91 6.14 23.26
N ALA A 106 8.49 7.08 22.42
CA ALA A 106 7.65 8.21 22.83
C ALA A 106 6.29 7.71 23.34
N GLU A 107 5.67 6.75 22.65
CA GLU A 107 4.40 6.14 23.05
C GLU A 107 4.51 5.44 24.41
N ALA A 108 5.55 4.63 24.61
CA ALA A 108 5.81 3.94 25.86
C ALA A 108 6.10 4.89 27.05
N ALA A 109 6.59 6.10 26.76
CA ALA A 109 6.80 7.15 27.75
C ALA A 109 5.55 8.00 28.02
N GLY A 110 4.45 7.79 27.29
CA GLY A 110 3.23 8.59 27.38
C GLY A 110 3.34 9.97 26.71
N ASP A 111 4.38 10.21 25.90
CA ASP A 111 4.53 11.46 25.14
C ASP A 111 3.75 11.38 23.82
N PHE A 112 2.42 11.40 23.96
CA PHE A 112 1.50 11.32 22.83
C PHE A 112 1.57 12.55 21.91
N THR A 113 2.05 13.68 22.43
CA THR A 113 2.28 14.89 21.64
C THR A 113 3.39 14.64 20.61
N SER A 114 4.53 14.13 21.04
CA SER A 114 5.64 13.79 20.14
C SER A 114 5.25 12.68 19.16
N CYS A 115 4.45 11.71 19.59
CA CYS A 115 3.92 10.66 18.70
C CYS A 115 3.10 11.27 17.56
N LEU A 116 2.10 12.11 17.89
CA LEU A 116 1.23 12.72 16.90
C LEU A 116 2.00 13.64 15.94
N VAL A 117 2.86 14.51 16.48
CA VAL A 117 3.68 15.41 15.67
C VAL A 117 4.63 14.63 14.77
N GLY A 118 5.26 13.57 15.29
CA GLY A 118 6.19 12.73 14.55
C GLY A 118 5.51 11.98 13.41
N LEU A 119 4.34 11.38 13.65
CA LEU A 119 3.55 10.67 12.65
C LEU A 119 3.09 11.62 11.53
N GLU A 120 2.56 12.79 11.87
CA GLU A 120 2.10 13.75 10.86
C GLU A 120 3.25 14.34 10.04
N ALA A 121 4.40 14.59 10.66
CA ALA A 121 5.60 15.06 9.94
C ALA A 121 6.04 14.09 8.83
N GLN A 122 5.82 12.77 8.99
CA GLN A 122 6.16 11.78 7.96
C GLN A 122 5.44 12.02 6.63
N ARG A 123 4.20 12.55 6.68
CA ARG A 123 3.38 12.76 5.47
C ARG A 123 4.01 13.76 4.50
N SER A 124 4.87 14.66 4.98
CA SER A 124 5.55 15.69 4.19
C SER A 124 7.02 15.39 3.90
N LEU A 125 7.56 14.27 4.37
CA LEU A 125 8.93 13.88 4.05
C LEU A 125 9.07 13.54 2.56
N PRO A 126 10.27 13.69 1.97
CA PRO A 126 10.50 13.50 0.54
C PRO A 126 10.56 12.00 0.14
N TRP A 127 9.61 11.18 0.58
CA TRP A 127 9.53 9.76 0.22
C TRP A 127 9.40 9.55 -1.29
N GLY A 128 8.82 10.52 -2.02
CA GLY A 128 8.76 10.49 -3.49
C GLY A 128 10.13 10.47 -4.15
N ALA A 129 11.14 11.13 -3.57
CA ALA A 129 12.51 11.07 -4.08
C ALA A 129 13.12 9.67 -3.90
N VAL A 130 12.86 9.02 -2.75
CA VAL A 130 13.29 7.64 -2.49
C VAL A 130 12.59 6.66 -3.43
N TRP A 131 11.29 6.84 -3.66
CA TRP A 131 10.52 6.05 -4.63
C TRP A 131 11.05 6.18 -6.06
N ASN A 132 11.35 7.40 -6.50
CA ASN A 132 11.91 7.65 -7.82
C ASN A 132 13.27 6.98 -7.99
N TYR A 133 14.13 7.07 -6.97
CA TYR A 133 15.41 6.35 -6.95
C TYR A 133 15.21 4.83 -7.00
N TYR A 134 14.27 4.29 -6.22
CA TYR A 134 13.93 2.87 -6.25
C TYR A 134 13.53 2.42 -7.67
N CYS A 135 12.65 3.16 -8.34
CA CYS A 135 12.26 2.86 -9.72
C CYS A 135 13.46 2.87 -10.68
N ALA A 136 14.28 3.93 -10.63
CA ALA A 136 15.48 4.05 -11.45
C ALA A 136 16.47 2.89 -11.20
N SER A 137 16.70 2.51 -9.95
CA SER A 137 17.59 1.40 -9.56
C SER A 137 17.11 0.03 -10.07
N ARG A 138 15.82 -0.11 -10.35
CA ARG A 138 15.20 -1.32 -10.91
C ARG A 138 15.04 -1.26 -12.43
N GLY A 139 15.47 -0.16 -13.07
CA GLY A 139 15.30 0.03 -14.51
C GLY A 139 13.83 0.14 -14.95
N VAL A 140 12.93 0.56 -14.06
CA VAL A 140 11.51 0.76 -14.37
C VAL A 140 11.16 2.25 -14.39
N PRO A 141 10.13 2.67 -15.14
CA PRO A 141 9.73 4.08 -15.20
C PRO A 141 9.27 4.63 -13.84
N SER A 142 9.44 5.94 -13.65
CA SER A 142 8.81 6.69 -12.55
C SER A 142 7.30 6.78 -12.76
N ASP A 143 6.56 7.20 -11.73
CA ASP A 143 5.09 7.37 -11.83
C ASP A 143 4.69 8.36 -12.93
N GLU A 144 5.50 9.38 -13.19
CA GLU A 144 5.23 10.37 -14.24
C GLU A 144 5.43 9.80 -15.65
N ALA A 145 6.26 8.75 -15.78
CA ALA A 145 6.65 8.17 -17.06
C ALA A 145 5.89 6.87 -17.39
N VAL A 146 5.08 6.31 -16.49
CA VAL A 146 4.40 5.02 -16.73
C VAL A 146 3.28 5.10 -17.78
N LEU A 147 2.66 6.27 -17.96
CA LEU A 147 1.47 6.41 -18.81
C LEU A 147 1.79 6.21 -20.30
N GLU A 148 2.92 6.75 -20.77
CA GLU A 148 3.26 6.73 -22.19
C GLU A 148 3.49 5.29 -22.72
N PRO A 149 4.27 4.41 -22.05
CA PRO A 149 4.38 3.01 -22.45
C PRO A 149 3.03 2.27 -22.48
N ILE A 150 2.13 2.57 -21.54
CA ILE A 150 0.80 1.95 -21.49
C ILE A 150 -0.03 2.39 -22.70
N ARG A 151 -0.05 3.68 -23.02
CA ARG A 151 -0.74 4.23 -24.21
C ARG A 151 -0.16 3.69 -25.51
N HIS A 152 1.16 3.56 -25.58
CA HIS A 152 1.84 2.95 -26.71
C HIS A 152 1.37 1.50 -26.92
N TYR A 153 1.35 0.69 -25.86
CA TYR A 153 0.88 -0.69 -25.92
C TYR A 153 -0.61 -0.79 -26.22
N GLU A 154 -1.42 0.13 -25.70
CA GLU A 154 -2.84 0.21 -25.99
C GLU A 154 -3.10 0.44 -27.49
N ARG A 155 -2.42 1.42 -28.08
CA ARG A 155 -2.54 1.75 -29.50
C ARG A 155 -2.04 0.62 -30.38
N ASP A 156 -0.88 0.03 -30.06
CA ASP A 156 -0.19 -0.87 -31.00
C ASP A 156 -0.62 -2.34 -30.84
N VAL A 157 -1.21 -2.70 -29.69
CA VAL A 157 -1.60 -4.08 -29.38
C VAL A 157 -3.07 -4.21 -28.96
N LEU A 158 -3.51 -3.50 -27.92
CA LEU A 158 -4.84 -3.73 -27.35
C LEU A 158 -5.98 -3.33 -28.29
N SER A 159 -5.80 -2.23 -29.03
CA SER A 159 -6.78 -1.70 -30.00
C SER A 159 -7.14 -2.69 -31.12
N ARG A 160 -6.30 -3.70 -31.36
CA ARG A 160 -6.45 -4.69 -32.44
C ARG A 160 -7.20 -5.95 -32.01
N ARG A 161 -7.67 -6.01 -30.76
CA ARG A 161 -8.32 -7.20 -30.17
C ARG A 161 -9.86 -7.07 -30.08
N ALA A 162 -10.42 -5.99 -30.61
CA ALA A 162 -11.85 -5.77 -30.72
C ALA A 162 -12.41 -6.35 -32.03
#